data_AF-A0A943G0G2-F1
#
_entry.id   AF-A0A943G0G2-F1
#
_cell.length_a   1.000
_cell.length_b   1.000
_cell.length_c   1.000
_cell.angle_alpha   90.00
_cell.angle_beta   90.00
_cell.angle_gamma   90.00
#
_symmetry.space_group_name_H-M   'P 1'
#
loop_
_entity.id
_entity.type
_entity.pdbx_description
1 polymer ?
#
loop_
_entity_poly.entity_id
_entity_poly.type
_entity_poly.pdbx_seq_one_letter_code
_entity_poly.pdbx_strand_id
1 'polypeptide(L)'
;MNAKETLKLVSKTWCNINDLMKLTGLSRSSVLKIRNKIKEQLNYEIHTRDLPMNVVVDYLKIDINYLKVMSTREEKSNENDK
;
A
#
# COMPACT_ATOMS: atom_id res chain seq x y z
N MET A 1 -3.78 5.48 9.71
CA MET A 1 -3.77 5.44 8.23
C MET A 1 -5.22 5.46 7.80
N ASN A 2 -5.68 6.55 7.18
CA ASN A 2 -7.04 6.68 6.64
C ASN A 2 -7.09 6.33 5.14
N ALA A 3 -8.29 6.37 4.53
CA ALA A 3 -8.46 5.97 3.13
C ALA A 3 -7.66 6.86 2.17
N LYS A 4 -7.65 8.18 2.40
CA LYS A 4 -6.92 9.17 1.59
C LYS A 4 -5.40 9.00 1.67
N GLU A 5 -4.88 8.79 2.87
CA GLU A 5 -3.46 8.50 3.09
C GLU A 5 -3.04 7.20 2.39
N THR A 6 -3.88 6.18 2.46
CA THR A 6 -3.64 4.89 1.82
C THR A 6 -3.62 5.06 0.29
N LEU A 7 -4.58 5.77 -0.28
CA LEU A 7 -4.60 6.08 -1.72
C LEU A 7 -3.34 6.82 -2.17
N LYS A 8 -2.92 7.83 -1.41
CA LYS A 8 -1.68 8.57 -1.70
C LYS A 8 -0.46 7.66 -1.66
N LEU A 9 -0.44 6.70 -0.73
CA LEU A 9 0.66 5.75 -0.59
C LEU A 9 0.71 4.76 -1.75
N VAL A 10 -0.41 4.13 -2.11
CA VAL A 10 -0.49 3.16 -3.22
C VAL A 10 -0.40 3.82 -4.61
N SER A 11 -0.48 5.15 -4.69
CA SER A 11 -0.26 5.89 -5.95
C SER A 11 1.22 6.03 -6.32
N LYS A 12 2.16 5.67 -5.43
CA LYS A 12 3.60 5.65 -5.74
C LYS A 12 3.91 4.50 -6.70
N THR A 13 4.95 4.65 -7.53
CA THR A 13 5.43 3.57 -8.41
C THR A 13 6.13 2.46 -7.64
N TRP A 14 6.94 2.82 -6.65
CA TRP A 14 7.74 1.89 -5.84
C TRP A 14 7.31 1.89 -4.38
N CYS A 15 7.24 0.69 -3.80
CA CYS A 15 6.96 0.42 -2.40
C CYS A 15 8.25 0.07 -1.68
N ASN A 16 8.76 0.97 -0.86
CA ASN A 16 9.87 0.68 0.05
C ASN A 16 9.37 -0.04 1.32
N ILE A 17 10.31 -0.45 2.19
CA ILE A 17 9.99 -1.15 3.45
C ILE A 17 9.10 -0.32 4.38
N ASN A 18 9.33 1.00 4.49
CA ASN A 18 8.53 1.85 5.36
C ASN A 18 7.10 2.00 4.84
N ASP A 19 6.94 2.06 3.52
CA ASP A 19 5.62 2.08 2.87
C ASP A 19 4.90 0.74 3.11
N LEU A 20 5.60 -0.39 2.96
CA LEU A 20 5.03 -1.72 3.23
C LEU A 20 4.67 -1.91 4.71
N MET A 21 5.46 -1.36 5.64
CA MET A 21 5.13 -1.30 7.07
C MET A 21 3.86 -0.49 7.33
N LYS A 22 3.70 0.67 6.68
CA LYS A 22 2.48 1.48 6.79
C LYS A 22 1.25 0.73 6.26
N LEU A 23 1.39 0.07 5.11
CA LEU A 23 0.30 -0.68 4.47
C LEU A 23 -0.14 -1.90 5.28
N THR A 24 0.80 -2.59 5.94
CA THR A 24 0.52 -3.85 6.68
C THR A 24 0.33 -3.66 8.18
N GLY A 25 0.81 -2.55 8.75
CA GLY A 25 0.88 -2.34 10.20
C GLY A 25 1.88 -3.26 10.91
N LEU A 26 2.72 -3.98 10.17
CA LEU A 26 3.63 -4.98 10.73
C LEU A 26 5.01 -4.42 11.09
N SER A 27 5.70 -5.15 11.96
CA SER A 27 7.10 -4.87 12.29
C SER A 27 8.03 -5.07 11.10
N ARG A 28 9.16 -4.38 11.12
CA ARG A 28 10.17 -4.43 10.05
C ARG A 28 10.61 -5.86 9.72
N SER A 29 10.79 -6.72 10.72
CA SER A 29 11.22 -8.12 10.51
C SER A 29 10.17 -8.93 9.74
N SER A 30 8.89 -8.77 10.09
CA SER A 30 7.78 -9.43 9.40
C SER A 30 7.64 -8.92 7.96
N VAL A 31 7.77 -7.60 7.78
CA VAL A 31 7.73 -6.97 6.44
C VAL A 31 8.86 -7.44 5.54
N LEU A 32 10.08 -7.65 6.07
CA LEU A 32 11.19 -8.19 5.30
C LEU A 32 10.90 -9.61 4.78
N LYS A 33 10.25 -10.45 5.60
CA LYS A 33 9.83 -11.80 5.18
C LYS A 33 8.80 -11.73 4.06
N ILE A 34 7.79 -10.87 4.19
CA ILE A 34 6.78 -10.66 3.14
C ILE A 34 7.42 -10.16 1.86
N ARG A 35 8.31 -9.16 1.94
CA ARG A 35 9.01 -8.63 0.76
C ARG A 35 9.77 -9.73 0.02
N ASN A 36 10.53 -10.55 0.75
CA ASN A 36 11.29 -11.63 0.14
C ASN A 36 10.37 -12.66 -0.52
N LYS A 37 9.27 -13.04 0.14
CA LYS A 37 8.25 -13.92 -0.44
C LYS A 37 7.64 -13.35 -1.72
N ILE A 38 7.32 -12.06 -1.75
CA ILE A 38 6.83 -11.40 -2.97
C ILE A 38 7.87 -11.51 -4.08
N LYS A 39 9.17 -11.24 -3.78
CA LYS A 39 10.24 -11.36 -4.77
C LYS A 39 10.39 -12.78 -5.31
N GLU A 40 10.29 -13.80 -4.47
CA GLU A 40 10.36 -15.21 -4.85
C GLU A 40 9.20 -15.63 -5.76
N GLN A 41 8.03 -14.98 -5.63
CA GLN A 41 6.85 -15.27 -6.45
C GLN A 41 6.84 -14.55 -7.81
N LEU A 42 7.82 -13.68 -8.08
CA LEU A 42 7.91 -12.98 -9.36
C LEU A 42 8.67 -13.81 -10.38
N ASN A 43 8.14 -13.87 -11.60
CA ASN A 43 8.78 -14.58 -12.71
C ASN A 43 9.93 -13.79 -13.37
N TYR A 44 10.35 -12.68 -12.76
CA TYR A 44 11.43 -11.81 -13.25
C TYR A 44 12.26 -11.29 -12.08
N GLU A 45 13.54 -11.02 -12.35
CA GLU A 45 14.43 -10.51 -11.31
C GLU A 45 14.17 -9.03 -11.01
N ILE A 46 14.13 -8.71 -9.72
CA ILE A 46 14.10 -7.34 -9.21
C ILE A 46 15.42 -7.02 -8.54
N HIS A 47 16.27 -6.27 -9.25
CA HIS A 47 17.56 -5.78 -8.76
C HIS A 47 17.44 -4.58 -7.81
N THR A 48 16.24 -4.01 -7.65
CA THR A 48 16.01 -2.89 -6.72
C THR A 48 15.67 -3.39 -5.32
N ARG A 49 15.86 -2.52 -4.32
CA ARG A 49 15.46 -2.82 -2.92
C ARG A 49 13.94 -2.80 -2.74
N ASP A 50 13.26 -2.00 -3.55
CA ASP A 50 11.84 -1.69 -3.44
C ASP A 50 11.01 -2.62 -4.34
N LEU A 51 9.73 -2.77 -4.02
CA LEU A 51 8.80 -3.57 -4.80
C LEU A 51 7.94 -2.67 -5.71
N PRO A 52 7.56 -3.12 -6.91
CA PRO A 52 6.54 -2.45 -7.69
C PRO A 52 5.23 -2.37 -6.89
N MET A 53 4.66 -1.17 -6.78
CA MET A 53 3.47 -0.96 -5.93
C MET A 53 2.25 -1.74 -6.43
N ASN A 54 2.11 -1.92 -7.75
CA ASN A 54 1.05 -2.74 -8.34
C ASN A 54 1.08 -4.20 -7.84
N VAL A 55 2.28 -4.78 -7.72
CA VAL A 55 2.48 -6.13 -7.18
C VAL A 55 2.09 -6.18 -5.70
N VAL A 56 2.46 -5.15 -4.93
CA VAL A 56 2.11 -5.06 -3.50
C VAL A 56 0.60 -4.93 -3.30
N VAL A 57 -0.06 -4.07 -4.09
CA VAL A 57 -1.53 -3.88 -4.05
C VAL A 57 -2.26 -5.18 -4.34
N ASP A 58 -1.82 -5.93 -5.37
CA ASP A 58 -2.41 -7.22 -5.68
C ASP A 58 -2.14 -8.27 -4.60
N TYR A 59 -0.91 -8.34 -4.08
CA TYR A 59 -0.54 -9.28 -3.02
C TYR A 59 -1.33 -9.05 -1.72
N LEU A 60 -1.47 -7.78 -1.32
CA LEU A 60 -2.22 -7.39 -0.11
C LEU A 60 -3.73 -7.32 -0.33
N LYS A 61 -4.21 -7.55 -1.57
CA LYS A 61 -5.63 -7.48 -1.95
C LYS A 61 -6.28 -6.16 -1.54
N ILE A 62 -5.58 -5.06 -1.76
CA ILE A 62 -6.08 -3.72 -1.44
C ILE A 62 -7.15 -3.33 -2.48
N ASP A 63 -8.37 -3.09 -2.01
CA ASP A 63 -9.46 -2.61 -2.86
C ASP A 63 -9.36 -1.08 -3.07
N ILE A 64 -8.81 -0.70 -4.21
CA ILE A 64 -8.64 0.70 -4.61
C ILE A 64 -10.00 1.40 -4.80
N ASN A 65 -11.03 0.70 -5.25
CA ASN A 65 -12.36 1.29 -5.46
C ASN A 65 -13.02 1.59 -4.12
N TYR A 66 -12.95 0.65 -3.18
CA TYR A 66 -13.40 0.89 -1.80
C TYR A 66 -12.70 2.11 -1.20
N LEU A 67 -11.37 2.20 -1.32
CA LEU A 67 -10.61 3.33 -0.79
C LEU A 67 -11.04 4.67 -1.40
N LYS A 68 -11.30 4.73 -2.72
CA LYS A 68 -11.82 5.95 -3.39
C LYS A 68 -13.20 6.35 -2.87
N VAL A 69 -14.10 5.39 -2.69
CA VAL A 69 -15.43 5.67 -2.13
C VAL A 69 -15.30 6.20 -0.70
N MET A 70 -14.43 5.62 0.12
CA MET A 70 -14.24 6.07 1.50
C MET A 70 -13.58 7.44 1.59
N SER A 71 -12.58 7.73 0.77
CA SER A 71 -11.91 9.04 0.79
C SER A 71 -12.86 10.20 0.45
N THR A 72 -13.81 9.98 -0.47
CA THR A 72 -14.81 11.00 -0.82
C THR A 72 -15.90 11.19 0.23
N ARG A 73 -16.20 10.16 1.03
CA ARG A 73 -17.15 10.26 2.17
C ARG A 73 -16.54 11.04 3.34
N GLU A 74 -15.25 10.83 3.59
CA GLU A 74 -14.50 11.59 4.60
C GLU A 74 -14.48 13.10 4.27
N GLU A 75 -14.36 13.48 3.00
CA GLU A 75 -14.37 14.89 2.57
C GLU A 75 -15.72 15.58 2.84
N LYS A 76 -16.84 14.92 2.51
CA LYS A 76 -18.19 15.46 2.74
C LYS A 76 -18.56 15.64 4.22
N SER A 77 -17.97 14.83 5.10
CA SER A 77 -18.23 14.93 6.54
C SER A 77 -17.48 16.13 7.14
N ASN A 78 -16.25 16.38 6.68
CA ASN A 78 -15.44 17.51 7.15
C ASN A 78 -15.92 18.88 6.65
N GLU A 79 -16.65 18.94 5.52
CA GLU A 79 -17.25 20.18 5.01
C GLU A 79 -18.53 20.56 5.76
N ASN A 80 -19.25 19.61 6.33
CA ASN A 80 -20.50 19.87 7.07
C ASN A 80 -20.26 20.30 8.54
N ASP A 81 -19.04 20.12 9.04
CA ASP A 81 -18.63 20.51 10.40
C ASP A 81 -17.89 21.88 10.43
N LYS A 82 -17.92 22.64 9.33
CA LYS A 82 -17.30 23.97 9.17
C LYS A 82 -18.33 25.06 8.91
#